data_AF-A0A2V5R641-F1
#
_entry.id   AF-A0A2V5R641-F1
#
_cell.length_a   1.000
_cell.length_b   1.000
_cell.length_c   1.000
_cell.angle_alpha   90.00
_cell.angle_beta   90.00
_cell.angle_gamma   90.00
#
_symmetry.space_group_name_H-M   'P 1'
#
loop_
_entity.id
_entity.type
_entity.pdbx_description
1 polymer ?
#
loop_
_entity_poly.entity_id
_entity_poly.type
_entity_poly.pdbx_seq_one_letter_code
_entity_poly.pdbx_strand_id
1 'polypeptide(L)'
;MSDVPRHQKSAHVRPVYAEALRALYRTSDRRLLICLDYGPERVRGLNRPRLLAKAFGVVPRLWDEGGFTLLELLIVIGVIAILLVLVGPALTTITNGTGVSSAIYGVKEVLENARAYAKANRTYVFVGFVEVDSSVDPAVSPQITTGDTPYGRVAVAVVASKDGTSQYQYAISDQGNDWRANYTNGAHLIAVGKLQTYENLHFMPVDFGSWSPTAHPNSKMARYQPTGPPYTLGHALSSSVTPFTWPLGSPLDSSYQYRFDRVITFDPTGIARIATSTNGDAIAHVIEIDFQPTHGKVFQPLPDGFNQDVGNHAVIQLGTTSGAVRLYRP
;
A
#
# COMPACT_ATOMS: atom_id res chain seq x y z
N MET A 1 49.03 38.52 33.18
CA MET A 1 48.31 39.76 32.82
C MET A 1 47.53 39.47 31.55
N SER A 2 46.21 39.74 31.57
CA SER A 2 45.27 39.92 30.43
C SER A 2 45.11 38.74 29.45
N ASP A 3 43.94 38.23 29.08
CA ASP A 3 42.57 38.73 29.21
C ASP A 3 41.57 37.57 29.07
N VAL A 4 40.46 37.70 29.79
CA VAL A 4 39.28 36.83 29.79
C VAL A 4 38.18 37.51 28.93
N PRO A 5 37.51 36.81 28.00
CA PRO A 5 36.24 37.29 27.48
C PRO A 5 35.05 36.53 28.09
N ARG A 6 34.17 37.34 28.68
CA ARG A 6 32.91 36.99 29.35
C ARG A 6 31.88 36.33 28.43
N HIS A 7 31.12 35.42 29.05
CA HIS A 7 29.68 35.18 28.90
C HIS A 7 28.90 36.09 27.95
N GLN A 8 28.26 35.47 26.96
CA GLN A 8 27.08 36.01 26.29
C GLN A 8 25.86 35.16 26.68
N LYS A 9 24.94 35.77 27.43
CA LYS A 9 23.63 35.20 27.82
C LYS A 9 22.75 35.14 26.57
N SER A 10 22.34 33.94 26.16
CA SER A 10 21.32 33.78 25.11
C SER A 10 19.92 33.86 25.71
N ALA A 11 19.08 34.66 25.06
CA ALA A 11 17.77 35.07 25.50
C ALA A 11 16.73 33.96 25.42
N HIS A 12 15.84 33.98 26.40
CA HIS A 12 14.69 33.11 26.57
C HIS A 12 13.61 33.50 25.55
N VAL A 13 13.50 32.78 24.44
CA VAL A 13 12.41 32.96 23.45
C VAL A 13 11.20 32.14 23.93
N ARG A 14 10.15 32.84 24.36
CA ARG A 14 8.84 32.25 24.67
C ARG A 14 8.07 31.97 23.35
N PRO A 15 7.43 30.81 23.20
CA PRO A 15 6.65 30.50 22.00
C PRO A 15 5.28 31.20 22.03
N VAL A 16 5.05 32.08 21.05
CA VAL A 16 3.75 32.68 20.75
C VAL A 16 3.05 31.80 19.72
N TYR A 17 2.46 30.69 20.15
CA TYR A 17 1.45 29.93 19.37
C TYR A 17 0.62 29.07 20.34
N ALA A 18 -0.19 29.72 21.16
CA ALA A 18 -1.11 29.06 22.09
C ALA A 18 -2.46 29.77 22.09
N GLU A 19 -3.08 29.99 20.92
CA GLU A 19 -4.41 30.61 20.87
C GLU A 19 -5.27 30.30 19.64
N ALA A 20 -5.09 29.12 19.01
CA ALA A 20 -5.90 28.73 17.84
C ALA A 20 -6.62 27.36 17.96
N LEU A 21 -6.72 26.78 19.16
CA LEU A 21 -7.35 25.47 19.40
C LEU A 21 -8.51 25.51 20.41
N ARG A 22 -9.43 26.49 20.27
CA ARG A 22 -10.60 26.62 21.16
C ARG A 22 -11.95 26.89 20.49
N ALA A 23 -12.14 26.53 19.21
CA ALA A 23 -13.36 26.91 18.50
C ALA A 23 -14.21 25.79 17.87
N LEU A 24 -13.92 24.49 18.02
CA LEU A 24 -14.71 23.44 17.33
C LEU A 24 -15.03 22.18 18.15
N TYR A 25 -15.31 22.32 19.44
CA TYR A 25 -16.00 21.27 20.19
C TYR A 25 -16.98 21.86 21.20
N ARG A 26 -18.24 22.04 20.79
CA ARG A 26 -19.36 22.04 21.73
C ARG A 26 -20.67 21.62 21.04
N THR A 27 -21.03 20.38 21.36
CA THR A 27 -22.37 19.83 21.59
C THR A 27 -23.35 19.75 20.42
N SER A 28 -23.71 18.56 19.93
CA SER A 28 -24.45 17.45 20.56
C SER A 28 -25.97 17.57 20.36
N ASP A 29 -26.50 16.59 19.62
CA ASP A 29 -27.55 15.67 20.07
C ASP A 29 -28.97 15.77 19.44
N ARG A 30 -29.48 14.56 19.13
CA ARG A 30 -30.89 14.12 18.91
C ARG A 30 -31.49 14.48 17.54
N ARG A 31 -32.12 13.57 16.78
CA ARG A 31 -32.96 12.43 17.17
C ARG A 31 -33.21 11.51 15.94
N LEU A 32 -33.21 10.20 16.19
CA LEU A 32 -33.90 9.17 15.41
C LEU A 32 -35.36 9.53 15.15
N LEU A 33 -35.87 9.24 13.94
CA LEU A 33 -37.26 8.86 13.69
C LEU A 33 -37.37 8.04 12.40
N ILE A 34 -37.58 6.74 12.58
CA ILE A 34 -38.22 5.83 11.64
C ILE A 34 -39.73 5.99 11.85
N CYS A 35 -40.55 6.10 10.79
CA CYS A 35 -41.89 5.48 10.75
C CYS A 35 -42.56 5.60 9.38
N LEU A 36 -43.21 4.49 9.02
CA LEU A 36 -44.14 4.23 7.92
C LEU A 36 -45.44 5.06 8.01
N ASP A 37 -46.14 5.17 6.87
CA ASP A 37 -47.62 5.15 6.66
C ASP A 37 -47.88 5.78 5.27
N TYR A 38 -48.44 5.18 4.20
CA TYR A 38 -49.52 4.21 3.93
C TYR A 38 -50.97 4.70 4.17
N GLY A 39 -51.44 5.56 3.25
CA GLY A 39 -52.84 5.68 2.74
C GLY A 39 -53.89 6.44 3.58
N PRO A 40 -55.14 6.64 3.09
CA PRO A 40 -55.63 6.62 1.70
C PRO A 40 -56.66 7.75 1.35
N GLU A 41 -57.15 7.69 0.11
CA GLU A 41 -58.42 8.24 -0.41
C GLU A 41 -58.72 9.76 -0.43
N ARG A 42 -58.97 10.28 -1.64
CA ARG A 42 -60.19 11.06 -1.91
C ARG A 42 -60.70 10.85 -3.33
N VAL A 43 -61.81 10.14 -3.40
CA VAL A 43 -62.72 9.97 -4.53
C VAL A 43 -63.43 11.29 -4.83
N ARG A 44 -63.47 11.70 -6.10
CA ARG A 44 -64.55 12.54 -6.63
C ARG A 44 -64.85 12.16 -8.06
N GLY A 45 -65.94 11.42 -8.22
CA GLY A 45 -66.53 11.10 -9.51
C GLY A 45 -67.19 12.33 -10.14
N LEU A 46 -67.17 12.35 -11.47
CA LEU A 46 -68.19 13.04 -12.26
C LEU A 46 -68.64 12.08 -13.37
N ASN A 47 -69.86 11.60 -13.23
CA ASN A 47 -70.59 10.83 -14.23
C ASN A 47 -70.96 11.73 -15.43
N ARG A 48 -70.76 11.22 -16.65
CA ARG A 48 -71.76 11.34 -17.72
C ARG A 48 -71.81 10.04 -18.54
N PRO A 49 -73.01 9.49 -18.81
CA PRO A 49 -73.18 8.22 -19.48
C PRO A 49 -73.57 8.37 -20.97
N ARG A 50 -73.52 7.22 -21.64
CA ARG A 50 -74.25 6.80 -22.85
C ARG A 50 -73.58 6.98 -24.22
N LEU A 51 -73.50 5.81 -24.87
CA LEU A 51 -73.68 5.53 -26.29
C LEU A 51 -72.48 5.76 -27.21
N LEU A 52 -71.68 4.70 -27.38
CA LEU A 52 -71.32 4.16 -28.71
C LEU A 52 -70.55 2.84 -28.56
N ALA A 53 -71.28 1.79 -28.20
CA ALA A 53 -70.85 0.42 -28.49
C ALA A 53 -71.28 0.10 -29.93
N LYS A 54 -70.36 0.27 -30.88
CA LYS A 54 -70.24 -0.45 -32.16
C LYS A 54 -69.19 0.26 -33.01
N ALA A 55 -68.35 -0.53 -33.67
CA ALA A 55 -67.31 -0.12 -34.62
C ALA A 55 -65.90 0.14 -34.05
N PHE A 56 -65.39 -0.71 -33.17
CA PHE A 56 -63.99 -1.14 -33.28
C PHE A 56 -63.93 -2.63 -32.99
N GLY A 57 -63.73 -3.42 -34.06
CA GLY A 57 -63.60 -4.86 -33.98
C GLY A 57 -62.40 -5.22 -33.10
N VAL A 58 -62.69 -5.74 -31.91
CA VAL A 58 -61.70 -6.50 -31.14
C VAL A 58 -61.52 -7.82 -31.89
N VAL A 59 -60.58 -7.81 -32.83
CA VAL A 59 -59.97 -9.03 -33.37
C VAL A 59 -59.23 -9.66 -32.19
N PRO A 60 -59.48 -10.93 -31.82
CA PRO A 60 -58.59 -11.61 -30.91
C PRO A 60 -57.25 -11.73 -31.64
N ARG A 61 -56.24 -10.94 -31.24
CA ARG A 61 -54.85 -11.29 -31.54
C ARG A 61 -54.61 -12.57 -30.76
N LEU A 62 -54.78 -13.70 -31.43
CA LEU A 62 -54.08 -14.93 -31.11
C LEU A 62 -52.62 -14.55 -31.04
N TRP A 63 -52.06 -14.58 -29.84
CA TRP A 63 -50.62 -14.61 -29.68
C TRP A 63 -50.26 -15.98 -30.22
N ASP A 64 -49.84 -15.98 -31.47
CA ASP A 64 -49.12 -17.11 -32.02
C ASP A 64 -47.89 -17.24 -31.13
N GLU A 65 -47.90 -18.23 -30.25
CA GLU A 65 -46.72 -18.69 -29.54
C GLU A 65 -45.81 -19.33 -30.60
N GLY A 66 -45.25 -18.48 -31.46
CA GLY A 66 -44.23 -18.87 -32.42
C GLY A 66 -43.03 -19.35 -31.62
N GLY A 67 -42.88 -20.67 -31.54
CA GLY A 67 -41.68 -21.27 -30.99
C GLY A 67 -40.45 -20.74 -31.71
N PHE A 68 -39.38 -20.52 -30.95
CA PHE A 68 -38.09 -20.09 -31.48
C PHE A 68 -37.72 -20.92 -32.70
N THR A 69 -37.50 -20.27 -33.84
CA THR A 69 -37.04 -21.00 -35.03
C THR A 69 -35.62 -21.50 -34.81
N LEU A 70 -35.26 -22.63 -35.43
CA LEU A 70 -33.91 -23.19 -35.34
C LEU A 70 -32.86 -22.17 -35.82
N LEU A 71 -33.21 -21.35 -36.82
CA LEU A 71 -32.37 -20.28 -37.33
C LEU A 71 -32.15 -19.16 -36.30
N GLU A 72 -33.19 -18.72 -35.60
CA GLU A 72 -33.05 -17.71 -34.54
C GLU A 72 -32.17 -18.22 -33.41
N LEU A 73 -32.34 -19.49 -33.01
CA LEU A 73 -31.46 -20.10 -32.01
C LEU A 73 -30.01 -20.09 -32.52
N LEU A 74 -29.77 -20.52 -33.77
CA LEU A 74 -28.44 -20.55 -34.39
C LEU A 74 -27.76 -19.17 -34.43
N ILE A 75 -28.53 -18.12 -34.76
CA ILE A 75 -28.02 -16.74 -34.77
C ILE A 75 -27.65 -16.30 -33.35
N VAL A 76 -28.48 -16.62 -32.34
CA VAL A 76 -28.22 -16.25 -30.94
C VAL A 76 -26.95 -16.91 -30.41
N ILE A 77 -26.76 -18.23 -30.61
CA ILE A 77 -25.50 -18.89 -30.21
C ILE A 77 -24.29 -18.36 -30.99
N GLY A 78 -24.46 -18.00 -32.28
CA GLY A 78 -23.42 -17.35 -33.08
C GLY A 78 -23.00 -15.99 -32.50
N VAL A 79 -23.96 -15.15 -32.12
CA VAL A 79 -23.68 -13.84 -31.50
C VAL A 79 -23.05 -14.01 -30.12
N ILE A 80 -23.54 -14.93 -29.28
CA ILE A 80 -22.94 -15.21 -27.97
C ILE A 80 -21.48 -15.67 -28.13
N ALA A 81 -21.17 -16.53 -29.11
CA ALA A 81 -19.81 -16.99 -29.38
C ALA A 81 -18.87 -15.83 -29.76
N ILE A 82 -19.31 -14.92 -30.63
CA ILE A 82 -18.53 -13.74 -31.03
C ILE A 82 -18.30 -12.81 -29.84
N LEU A 83 -19.35 -12.57 -29.03
CA LEU A 83 -19.25 -11.74 -27.84
C LEU A 83 -18.26 -12.32 -26.82
N LEU A 84 -18.26 -13.64 -26.60
CA LEU A 84 -17.32 -14.28 -25.66
C LEU A 84 -15.85 -14.14 -26.09
N VAL A 85 -15.57 -14.22 -27.39
CA VAL A 85 -14.19 -14.02 -27.92
C VAL A 85 -13.70 -12.59 -27.67
N LEU A 86 -14.59 -11.59 -27.77
CA LEU A 86 -14.27 -10.18 -27.56
C LEU A 86 -14.18 -9.79 -26.07
N VAL A 87 -14.88 -10.51 -25.19
CA VAL A 87 -14.87 -10.27 -23.74
C VAL A 87 -13.59 -10.78 -23.07
N GLY A 88 -12.93 -11.79 -23.64
CA GLY A 88 -11.71 -12.41 -23.10
C GLY A 88 -10.58 -11.41 -22.75
N PRO A 89 -10.12 -10.56 -23.69
CA PRO A 89 -9.07 -9.56 -23.43
C PRO A 89 -9.45 -8.48 -22.41
N ALA A 90 -10.75 -8.18 -22.26
CA ALA A 90 -11.24 -7.18 -21.33
C ALA A 90 -11.27 -7.69 -19.88
N LEU A 91 -11.49 -8.99 -19.65
CA LEU A 91 -11.44 -9.57 -18.30
C LEU A 91 -10.01 -9.76 -17.78
N THR A 92 -9.06 -10.09 -18.65
CA THR A 92 -7.66 -10.29 -18.24
C THR A 92 -6.95 -8.99 -17.85
N THR A 93 -7.35 -7.86 -18.41
CA THR A 93 -6.82 -6.53 -18.06
C THR A 93 -7.37 -6.00 -16.73
N ILE A 94 -8.61 -6.35 -16.38
CA ILE A 94 -9.25 -5.94 -15.12
C ILE A 94 -8.64 -6.67 -13.91
N THR A 95 -8.34 -7.97 -14.01
CA THR A 95 -7.78 -8.75 -12.90
C THR A 95 -6.36 -8.32 -12.52
N ASN A 96 -5.56 -7.88 -13.49
CA ASN A 96 -4.18 -7.43 -13.27
C ASN A 96 -4.12 -6.06 -12.55
N GLY A 97 -4.99 -5.11 -12.94
CA GLY A 97 -5.04 -3.77 -12.32
C GLY A 97 -5.56 -3.77 -10.87
N THR A 98 -6.49 -4.68 -10.55
CA THR A 98 -7.00 -4.86 -9.18
C THR A 98 -5.98 -5.50 -8.25
N GLY A 99 -5.14 -6.43 -8.76
CA GLY A 99 -4.11 -7.11 -7.97
C GLY A 99 -2.98 -6.19 -7.51
N VAL A 100 -2.45 -5.35 -8.41
CA VAL A 100 -1.40 -4.38 -8.07
C VAL A 100 -1.93 -3.36 -7.05
N SER A 101 -3.14 -2.86 -7.27
CA SER A 101 -3.76 -1.90 -6.36
C SER A 101 -3.97 -2.47 -4.95
N SER A 102 -4.55 -3.66 -4.83
CA SER A 102 -4.75 -4.30 -3.53
C SER A 102 -3.42 -4.63 -2.85
N ALA A 103 -2.41 -5.04 -3.61
CA ALA A 103 -1.08 -5.31 -3.11
C ALA A 103 -0.42 -4.07 -2.48
N ILE A 104 -0.47 -2.93 -3.16
CA ILE A 104 0.08 -1.66 -2.65
C ILE A 104 -0.66 -1.21 -1.38
N TYR A 105 -1.99 -1.29 -1.37
CA TYR A 105 -2.76 -0.95 -0.16
C TYR A 105 -2.47 -1.92 1.00
N GLY A 106 -2.25 -3.20 0.72
CA GLY A 106 -1.82 -4.18 1.72
C GLY A 106 -0.46 -3.82 2.32
N VAL A 107 0.53 -3.46 1.51
CA VAL A 107 1.83 -2.98 2.01
C VAL A 107 1.68 -1.73 2.89
N LYS A 108 0.86 -0.77 2.46
CA LYS A 108 0.54 0.42 3.26
C LYS A 108 -0.05 0.04 4.62
N GLU A 109 -1.02 -0.86 4.64
CA GLU A 109 -1.67 -1.33 5.86
C GLU A 109 -0.67 -2.03 6.79
N VAL A 110 0.23 -2.86 6.27
CA VAL A 110 1.30 -3.50 7.06
C VAL A 110 2.16 -2.46 7.77
N LEU A 111 2.56 -1.40 7.08
CA LEU A 111 3.37 -0.32 7.67
C LEU A 111 2.61 0.44 8.77
N GLU A 112 1.34 0.76 8.54
CA GLU A 112 0.49 1.44 9.54
C GLU A 112 0.28 0.56 10.78
N ASN A 113 0.01 -0.72 10.59
CA ASN A 113 -0.17 -1.69 11.67
C ASN A 113 1.13 -1.95 12.44
N ALA A 114 2.26 -2.11 11.76
CA ALA A 114 3.57 -2.29 12.39
C ALA A 114 3.93 -1.09 13.28
N ARG A 115 3.68 0.13 12.80
CA ARG A 115 3.87 1.34 13.60
C ARG A 115 2.95 1.38 14.80
N ALA A 116 1.66 1.10 14.61
CA ALA A 116 0.69 1.07 15.71
C ALA A 116 1.12 0.06 16.78
N TYR A 117 1.60 -1.12 16.36
CA TYR A 117 2.11 -2.15 17.25
C TYR A 117 3.34 -1.66 18.05
N ALA A 118 4.32 -1.03 17.39
CA ALA A 118 5.52 -0.51 18.04
C ALA A 118 5.16 0.47 19.18
N LYS A 119 4.24 1.40 18.90
CA LYS A 119 3.76 2.40 19.86
C LYS A 119 2.95 1.79 20.98
N ALA A 120 2.05 0.85 20.67
CA ALA A 120 1.16 0.23 21.65
C ALA A 120 1.94 -0.65 22.64
N ASN A 121 2.94 -1.38 22.14
CA ASN A 121 3.71 -2.34 22.93
C ASN A 121 5.05 -1.79 23.43
N ARG A 122 5.38 -0.53 23.11
CA ARG A 122 6.64 0.13 23.49
C ARG A 122 7.86 -0.71 23.14
N THR A 123 7.86 -1.28 21.95
CA THR A 123 8.94 -2.16 21.46
C THR A 123 9.40 -1.72 20.07
N TYR A 124 10.57 -2.21 19.67
CA TYR A 124 11.06 -2.08 18.31
C TYR A 124 10.35 -3.07 17.40
N VAL A 125 9.92 -2.60 16.24
CA VAL A 125 9.29 -3.41 15.20
C VAL A 125 10.07 -3.28 13.90
N PHE A 126 10.32 -4.41 13.26
CA PHE A 126 11.07 -4.52 12.01
C PHE A 126 10.11 -5.02 10.93
N VAL A 127 9.94 -4.22 9.88
CA VAL A 127 9.19 -4.59 8.69
C VAL A 127 10.19 -4.92 7.59
N GLY A 128 10.31 -6.21 7.29
CA GLY A 128 11.20 -6.73 6.27
C GLY A 128 10.49 -6.85 4.93
N PHE A 129 11.21 -6.48 3.87
CA PHE A 129 10.80 -6.57 2.49
C PHE A 129 11.81 -7.38 1.68
N VAL A 130 11.32 -8.27 0.84
CA VAL A 130 12.16 -8.99 -0.12
C VAL A 130 11.36 -9.27 -1.39
N GLU A 131 12.02 -9.11 -2.52
CA GLU A 131 11.48 -9.50 -3.81
C GLU A 131 11.86 -10.95 -4.08
N VAL A 132 10.89 -11.80 -4.39
CA VAL A 132 11.08 -13.25 -4.59
C VAL A 132 10.48 -13.75 -5.90
N ASP A 133 10.97 -14.88 -6.34
CA ASP A 133 10.60 -15.47 -7.61
C ASP A 133 9.12 -15.91 -7.62
N SER A 134 8.29 -15.17 -8.36
CA SER A 134 6.85 -15.45 -8.46
C SER A 134 6.52 -16.78 -9.17
N SER A 135 7.47 -17.36 -9.92
CA SER A 135 7.32 -18.65 -10.60
C SER A 135 7.70 -19.84 -9.72
N VAL A 136 8.37 -19.60 -8.61
CA VAL A 136 8.78 -20.64 -7.67
C VAL A 136 7.61 -20.98 -6.75
N ASP A 137 7.42 -22.29 -6.56
CA ASP A 137 6.40 -22.81 -5.65
C ASP A 137 6.68 -22.30 -4.21
N PRO A 138 5.67 -21.78 -3.48
CA PRO A 138 5.85 -21.27 -2.12
C PRO A 138 6.41 -22.26 -1.08
N ALA A 139 6.53 -23.56 -1.38
CA ALA A 139 7.15 -24.56 -0.52
C ALA A 139 8.67 -24.68 -0.71
N VAL A 140 9.23 -24.14 -1.82
CA VAL A 140 10.67 -24.19 -2.09
C VAL A 140 11.43 -23.28 -1.14
N SER A 141 12.62 -23.70 -0.72
CA SER A 141 13.51 -22.93 0.15
C SER A 141 14.95 -22.99 -0.38
N PRO A 142 15.62 -21.85 -0.63
CA PRO A 142 15.10 -20.48 -0.56
C PRO A 142 14.13 -20.12 -1.71
N GLN A 143 13.30 -19.08 -1.51
CA GLN A 143 12.39 -18.55 -2.55
C GLN A 143 13.08 -17.69 -3.62
N ILE A 144 14.40 -17.54 -3.53
CA ILE A 144 15.25 -16.91 -4.52
C ILE A 144 16.15 -18.00 -5.09
N THR A 145 15.94 -18.38 -6.35
CA THR A 145 16.53 -19.60 -6.92
C THR A 145 17.79 -19.37 -7.77
N THR A 146 18.04 -18.16 -8.29
CA THR A 146 19.33 -17.56 -8.73
C THR A 146 19.10 -16.43 -9.76
N GLY A 147 19.95 -15.39 -9.74
CA GLY A 147 20.02 -14.35 -10.79
C GLY A 147 19.73 -12.91 -10.31
N ASP A 148 20.24 -11.93 -11.06
CA ASP A 148 19.81 -10.52 -10.98
C ASP A 148 18.62 -10.36 -11.92
N THR A 149 17.43 -10.73 -11.46
CA THR A 149 16.20 -10.52 -12.24
C THR A 149 15.15 -9.86 -11.37
N PRO A 150 14.27 -9.03 -11.95
CA PRO A 150 13.01 -8.69 -11.30
C PRO A 150 12.29 -9.97 -10.85
N TYR A 151 11.74 -9.90 -9.66
CA TYR A 151 11.09 -10.96 -8.94
C TYR A 151 9.63 -10.52 -8.78
N GLY A 152 8.69 -11.15 -9.50
CA GLY A 152 7.31 -10.65 -9.61
C GLY A 152 6.45 -10.67 -8.34
N ARG A 153 7.04 -10.92 -7.17
CA ARG A 153 6.35 -11.09 -5.90
C ARG A 153 7.16 -10.40 -4.81
N VAL A 154 6.49 -9.54 -4.04
CA VAL A 154 7.06 -8.92 -2.84
C VAL A 154 6.56 -9.67 -1.61
N ALA A 155 7.48 -10.25 -0.85
CA ALA A 155 7.20 -10.83 0.45
C ALA A 155 7.48 -9.79 1.55
N VAL A 156 6.58 -9.74 2.54
CA VAL A 156 6.65 -8.83 3.68
C VAL A 156 6.43 -9.60 4.97
N ALA A 157 7.32 -9.40 5.94
CA ALA A 157 7.21 -9.94 7.28
C ALA A 157 7.38 -8.84 8.32
N VAL A 158 6.66 -8.97 9.43
CA VAL A 158 6.75 -8.04 10.56
C VAL A 158 7.14 -8.80 11.81
N VAL A 159 8.24 -8.38 12.42
CA VAL A 159 8.76 -8.97 13.65
C VAL A 159 9.00 -7.87 14.68
N ALA A 160 8.83 -8.20 15.95
CA ALA A 160 9.03 -7.27 17.07
C ALA A 160 10.06 -7.83 18.04
N SER A 161 10.76 -6.94 18.71
CA SER A 161 11.67 -7.29 19.79
C SER A 161 10.89 -7.77 21.02
N LYS A 162 11.29 -8.92 21.60
CA LYS A 162 10.70 -9.49 22.82
C LYS A 162 11.01 -8.66 24.06
N ASP A 163 12.23 -8.11 24.11
CA ASP A 163 12.75 -7.39 25.28
C ASP A 163 12.64 -5.86 25.14
N GLY A 164 12.13 -5.38 24.01
CA GLY A 164 11.96 -3.94 23.76
C GLY A 164 13.25 -3.22 23.40
N THR A 165 14.35 -3.93 23.19
CA THR A 165 15.62 -3.35 22.74
C THR A 165 15.75 -3.41 21.22
N SER A 166 16.56 -2.51 20.65
CA SER A 166 16.82 -2.44 19.20
C SER A 166 17.73 -3.57 18.72
N GLN A 167 18.54 -4.18 19.60
CA GLN A 167 19.52 -5.24 19.29
C GLN A 167 20.72 -4.77 18.44
N TYR A 168 20.81 -3.45 18.21
CA TYR A 168 21.94 -2.72 17.63
C TYR A 168 21.99 -1.31 18.22
N GLN A 169 23.15 -0.66 18.21
CA GLN A 169 23.32 0.69 18.75
C GLN A 169 23.20 1.76 17.65
N TYR A 170 22.38 2.79 17.88
CA TYR A 170 22.14 3.88 16.91
C TYR A 170 23.38 4.79 16.68
N ALA A 171 24.31 4.87 17.62
CA ALA A 171 25.26 5.99 17.68
C ALA A 171 26.73 5.67 17.29
N ILE A 172 27.04 4.46 16.82
CA ILE A 172 28.43 4.05 16.49
C ILE A 172 28.52 3.40 15.10
N SER A 173 29.73 3.42 14.52
CA SER A 173 30.08 2.50 13.43
C SER A 173 29.82 1.05 13.84
N ASP A 174 29.56 0.16 12.88
CA ASP A 174 29.39 -1.30 13.07
C ASP A 174 28.02 -1.83 13.53
N GLN A 175 26.93 -1.07 13.35
CA GLN A 175 25.56 -1.52 13.66
C GLN A 175 25.18 -2.90 13.10
N GLY A 176 25.66 -3.21 11.88
CA GLY A 176 25.41 -4.52 11.27
C GLY A 176 26.11 -5.67 11.97
N ASN A 177 27.26 -5.41 12.59
CA ASN A 177 27.97 -6.42 13.38
C ASN A 177 27.25 -6.65 14.70
N ASP A 178 26.77 -5.59 15.37
CA ASP A 178 25.94 -5.72 16.58
C ASP A 178 24.70 -6.56 16.31
N TRP A 179 23.95 -6.21 15.25
CA TRP A 179 22.74 -6.95 14.89
C TRP A 179 23.05 -8.42 14.58
N ARG A 180 24.06 -8.69 13.74
CA ARG A 180 24.44 -10.07 13.39
C ARG A 180 24.88 -10.87 14.61
N ALA A 181 25.63 -10.28 15.54
CA ALA A 181 26.07 -10.92 16.78
C ALA A 181 24.88 -11.25 17.70
N ASN A 182 23.90 -10.34 17.80
CA ASN A 182 22.72 -10.50 18.64
C ASN A 182 21.57 -11.27 17.98
N TYR A 183 21.63 -11.54 16.67
CA TYR A 183 20.53 -12.14 15.93
C TYR A 183 20.08 -13.46 16.55
N THR A 184 21.04 -14.34 16.87
CA THR A 184 20.78 -15.66 17.49
C THR A 184 19.59 -16.38 16.82
N ASN A 185 19.60 -16.42 15.48
CA ASN A 185 18.53 -16.96 14.64
C ASN A 185 17.13 -16.37 14.91
N GLY A 186 17.05 -15.09 15.30
CA GLY A 186 15.82 -14.39 15.65
C GLY A 186 15.24 -14.79 17.00
N ALA A 187 16.02 -15.39 17.92
CA ALA A 187 15.52 -15.83 19.22
C ALA A 187 14.91 -14.70 20.07
N HIS A 188 15.40 -13.47 19.91
CA HIS A 188 14.88 -12.27 20.58
C HIS A 188 13.69 -11.63 19.83
N LEU A 189 13.28 -12.18 18.69
CA LEU A 189 12.18 -11.66 17.87
C LEU A 189 10.91 -12.51 18.03
N ILE A 190 9.77 -11.86 17.90
CA ILE A 190 8.47 -12.49 17.71
C ILE A 190 7.84 -12.04 16.41
N ALA A 191 7.12 -12.94 15.75
CA ALA A 191 6.27 -12.56 14.64
C ALA A 191 5.07 -11.73 15.15
N VAL A 192 4.85 -10.55 14.56
CA VAL A 192 3.67 -9.72 14.84
C VAL A 192 2.47 -10.20 14.03
N GLY A 193 2.72 -10.85 12.89
CA GLY A 193 1.71 -11.42 12.01
C GLY A 193 2.28 -12.55 11.17
N LYS A 194 1.47 -13.06 10.25
CA LYS A 194 1.92 -14.03 9.25
C LYS A 194 2.73 -13.33 8.17
N LEU A 195 3.63 -14.06 7.52
CA LEU A 195 4.23 -13.65 6.26
C LEU A 195 3.12 -13.31 5.25
N GLN A 196 3.25 -12.18 4.57
CA GLN A 196 2.36 -11.79 3.48
C GLN A 196 3.14 -11.74 2.17
N THR A 197 2.49 -12.14 1.09
CA THR A 197 3.05 -12.09 -0.26
C THR A 197 2.13 -11.30 -1.17
N TYR A 198 2.73 -10.48 -2.01
CA TYR A 198 2.05 -9.57 -2.91
C TYR A 198 2.55 -9.80 -4.33
N GLU A 199 1.69 -10.35 -5.18
CA GLU A 199 2.03 -10.65 -6.56
C GLU A 199 2.02 -9.39 -7.44
N ASN A 200 2.70 -9.49 -8.59
CA ASN A 200 2.74 -8.49 -9.64
C ASN A 200 3.38 -7.16 -9.22
N LEU A 201 4.32 -7.20 -8.27
CA LEU A 201 5.07 -6.04 -7.80
C LEU A 201 6.57 -6.24 -7.99
N HIS A 202 7.26 -5.18 -8.39
CA HIS A 202 8.71 -5.06 -8.47
C HIS A 202 9.16 -3.78 -7.77
N PHE A 203 10.26 -3.84 -7.00
CA PHE A 203 10.86 -2.64 -6.46
C PHE A 203 11.62 -1.88 -7.53
N MET A 204 11.35 -0.58 -7.67
CA MET A 204 12.14 0.24 -8.58
C MET A 204 13.54 0.46 -7.99
N PRO A 205 14.63 0.06 -8.67
CA PRO A 205 16.00 0.22 -8.15
C PRO A 205 16.50 1.67 -8.19
N VAL A 206 15.76 2.55 -8.87
CA VAL A 206 15.97 4.00 -8.93
C VAL A 206 14.75 4.72 -8.37
N ASP A 207 14.95 5.90 -7.78
CA ASP A 207 13.84 6.77 -7.37
C ASP A 207 13.01 7.15 -8.61
N PHE A 208 11.68 7.00 -8.55
CA PHE A 208 10.76 7.37 -9.64
C PHE A 208 10.85 8.85 -10.04
N GLY A 209 11.57 9.68 -9.30
CA GLY A 209 11.51 11.12 -9.45
C GLY A 209 10.23 11.65 -8.81
N SER A 210 10.21 12.94 -8.52
CA SER A 210 8.96 13.62 -8.29
C SER A 210 8.98 15.08 -8.67
N TRP A 211 7.87 15.54 -9.22
CA TRP A 211 7.53 16.95 -9.27
C TRP A 211 7.37 17.50 -7.85
N SER A 212 7.84 18.74 -7.65
CA SER A 212 7.45 19.49 -6.45
C SER A 212 5.93 19.71 -6.46
N PRO A 213 5.22 19.44 -5.34
CA PRO A 213 3.79 19.72 -5.22
C PRO A 213 3.42 21.17 -5.54
N THR A 214 4.31 22.12 -5.26
CA THR A 214 4.10 23.55 -5.54
C THR A 214 4.11 23.84 -7.05
N ALA A 215 4.98 23.17 -7.80
CA ALA A 215 5.12 23.38 -9.24
C ALA A 215 4.05 22.61 -10.04
N HIS A 216 3.58 21.48 -9.52
CA HIS A 216 2.61 20.60 -10.18
C HIS A 216 1.45 20.22 -9.24
N PRO A 217 0.60 21.18 -8.84
CA PRO A 217 -0.45 20.94 -7.84
C PRO A 217 -1.53 19.96 -8.29
N ASN A 218 -1.64 19.71 -9.60
CA ASN A 218 -2.60 18.76 -10.17
C ASN A 218 -2.02 17.36 -10.40
N SER A 219 -0.71 17.17 -10.20
CA SER A 219 -0.08 15.85 -10.31
C SER A 219 -0.41 15.04 -9.06
N LYS A 220 -0.99 13.86 -9.25
CA LYS A 220 -1.27 12.92 -8.14
C LYS A 220 0.00 12.22 -7.63
N MET A 221 1.11 12.39 -8.35
CA MET A 221 2.42 11.81 -8.05
C MET A 221 3.42 12.83 -7.51
N ALA A 222 3.06 14.11 -7.48
CA ALA A 222 3.88 15.18 -6.92
C ALA A 222 4.00 15.05 -5.39
N ARG A 223 5.23 14.96 -4.91
CA ARG A 223 5.58 14.79 -3.49
C ARG A 223 6.98 15.33 -3.19
N TYR A 224 7.29 15.53 -1.93
CA TYR A 224 8.66 15.87 -1.51
C TYR A 224 9.51 14.59 -1.46
N GLN A 225 10.58 14.53 -2.23
CA GLN A 225 11.46 13.35 -2.29
C GLN A 225 12.32 13.19 -1.01
N PRO A 226 12.79 11.97 -0.72
CA PRO A 226 13.79 11.73 0.31
C PRO A 226 15.10 12.47 0.01
N THR A 227 15.81 12.86 1.06
CA THR A 227 17.13 13.51 0.96
C THR A 227 18.24 12.49 0.71
N GLY A 228 18.14 11.74 -0.39
CA GLY A 228 19.17 10.83 -0.89
C GLY A 228 18.95 9.33 -0.65
N PRO A 229 19.70 8.47 -1.38
CA PRO A 229 19.60 7.02 -1.35
C PRO A 229 20.36 6.42 -0.16
N PRO A 230 19.71 6.41 1.02
CA PRO A 230 19.25 5.09 1.46
C PRO A 230 17.75 5.04 1.77
N TYR A 231 17.02 6.13 1.55
CA TYR A 231 15.62 6.23 1.97
C TYR A 231 14.61 5.86 0.90
N THR A 232 15.06 5.33 -0.24
CA THR A 232 14.23 4.74 -1.28
C THR A 232 14.48 3.24 -1.29
N LEU A 233 13.54 2.44 -0.76
CA LEU A 233 13.78 1.05 -0.37
C LEU A 233 14.24 0.14 -1.53
N GLY A 234 13.82 0.43 -2.76
CA GLY A 234 14.24 -0.33 -3.94
C GLY A 234 15.71 -0.16 -4.32
N HIS A 235 16.32 0.99 -3.96
CA HIS A 235 17.69 1.33 -4.30
C HIS A 235 18.73 0.42 -3.61
N ALA A 236 19.82 0.09 -4.30
CA ALA A 236 20.85 -0.84 -3.79
C ALA A 236 21.51 -0.35 -2.48
N LEU A 237 21.68 0.96 -2.33
CA LEU A 237 22.23 1.60 -1.11
C LEU A 237 21.26 1.58 0.09
N SER A 238 20.01 1.14 -0.10
CA SER A 238 19.00 1.05 0.96
C SER A 238 19.01 -0.31 1.66
N SER A 239 20.02 -1.14 1.39
CA SER A 239 20.22 -2.41 2.10
C SER A 239 20.40 -2.15 3.59
N SER A 240 19.55 -2.80 4.40
CA SER A 240 19.53 -2.64 5.84
C SER A 240 20.60 -3.51 6.51
N VAL A 241 21.20 -2.98 7.56
CA VAL A 241 22.12 -3.72 8.43
C VAL A 241 21.41 -4.52 9.52
N THR A 242 20.07 -4.51 9.54
CA THR A 242 19.25 -5.30 10.46
C THR A 242 18.45 -6.41 9.73
N PRO A 243 19.08 -7.26 8.91
CA PRO A 243 18.34 -8.27 8.15
C PRO A 243 17.80 -9.36 9.06
N PHE A 244 16.67 -9.97 8.69
CA PHE A 244 16.16 -11.15 9.38
C PHE A 244 15.62 -12.16 8.39
N THR A 245 15.33 -13.36 8.88
CA THR A 245 14.90 -14.50 8.06
C THR A 245 13.51 -14.95 8.43
N TRP A 246 12.86 -15.63 7.48
CA TRP A 246 11.61 -16.32 7.70
C TRP A 246 11.66 -17.75 7.18
N PRO A 247 11.08 -18.73 7.89
CA PRO A 247 10.51 -18.62 9.23
C PRO A 247 11.54 -18.16 10.28
N LEU A 248 11.07 -17.56 11.38
CA LEU A 248 11.93 -17.23 12.51
C LEU A 248 12.55 -18.52 13.08
N GLY A 249 13.80 -18.44 13.54
CA GLY A 249 14.60 -19.61 13.95
C GLY A 249 15.64 -20.05 12.91
N SER A 250 15.57 -19.56 11.67
CA SER A 250 16.58 -19.82 10.65
C SER A 250 17.82 -18.91 10.78
N PRO A 251 19.04 -19.41 10.53
CA PRO A 251 20.24 -18.57 10.39
C PRO A 251 20.13 -17.53 9.27
N LEU A 252 20.87 -16.42 9.37
CA LEU A 252 20.87 -15.36 8.34
C LEU A 252 21.45 -15.80 6.99
N ASP A 253 22.40 -16.74 7.01
CA ASP A 253 23.21 -17.09 5.85
C ASP A 253 22.92 -18.50 5.29
N SER A 254 21.99 -19.25 5.91
CA SER A 254 21.58 -20.57 5.41
C SER A 254 20.23 -21.01 5.95
N SER A 255 19.61 -21.99 5.27
CA SER A 255 18.40 -22.69 5.75
C SER A 255 17.17 -21.81 6.01
N TYR A 256 17.16 -20.60 5.45
CA TYR A 256 16.00 -19.72 5.43
C TYR A 256 15.16 -19.94 4.17
N GLN A 257 13.88 -19.64 4.28
CA GLN A 257 13.01 -19.58 3.10
C GLN A 257 13.04 -18.18 2.49
N TYR A 258 12.98 -17.15 3.34
CA TYR A 258 13.09 -15.74 2.98
C TYR A 258 14.18 -15.08 3.81
N ARG A 259 14.92 -14.17 3.19
CA ARG A 259 15.87 -13.27 3.86
C ARG A 259 15.51 -11.84 3.50
N PHE A 260 15.19 -11.05 4.52
CA PHE A 260 14.75 -9.66 4.37
C PHE A 260 15.94 -8.75 4.57
N ASP A 261 16.53 -8.30 3.46
CA ASP A 261 17.66 -7.37 3.47
C ASP A 261 17.22 -5.90 3.44
N ARG A 262 15.95 -5.63 3.14
CA ARG A 262 15.36 -4.29 3.16
C ARG A 262 14.44 -4.19 4.36
N VAL A 263 14.82 -3.42 5.37
CA VAL A 263 14.10 -3.38 6.66
C VAL A 263 13.83 -1.95 7.09
N ILE A 264 12.56 -1.64 7.34
CA ILE A 264 12.13 -0.42 8.02
C ILE A 264 11.91 -0.76 9.48
N THR A 265 12.61 -0.04 10.37
CA THR A 265 12.46 -0.18 11.82
C THR A 265 11.58 0.94 12.36
N PHE A 266 10.58 0.60 13.16
CA PHE A 266 9.84 1.52 14.00
C PHE A 266 10.34 1.40 15.44
N ASP A 267 10.72 2.53 16.04
CA ASP A 267 11.06 2.56 17.46
C ASP A 267 9.80 2.55 18.35
N PRO A 268 9.94 2.40 19.70
CA PRO A 268 8.82 2.44 20.63
C PRO A 268 7.94 3.72 20.58
N THR A 269 8.45 4.81 19.99
CA THR A 269 7.70 6.06 19.77
C THR A 269 6.99 6.10 18.42
N GLY A 270 7.30 5.14 17.54
CA GLY A 270 6.78 5.01 16.19
C GLY A 270 7.53 5.84 15.16
N ILE A 271 8.77 6.25 15.45
CA ILE A 271 9.64 6.88 14.45
C ILE A 271 10.23 5.80 13.56
N ALA A 272 10.09 5.99 12.25
CA ALA A 272 10.62 5.06 11.25
C ALA A 272 12.06 5.37 10.87
N ARG A 273 12.87 4.32 10.70
CA ARG A 273 14.27 4.38 10.29
C ARG A 273 14.61 3.24 9.34
N ILE A 274 15.59 3.46 8.46
CA ILE A 274 16.30 2.40 7.75
C ILE A 274 17.74 2.48 8.24
N ALA A 275 18.19 1.46 8.96
CA ALA A 275 19.56 1.36 9.42
C ALA A 275 20.40 0.80 8.25
N THR A 276 21.31 1.58 7.71
CA THR A 276 22.29 1.14 6.71
C THR A 276 23.70 1.27 7.28
N SER A 277 24.69 0.76 6.55
CA SER A 277 26.10 0.84 6.95
C SER A 277 26.63 2.28 7.02
N THR A 278 25.92 3.25 6.43
CA THR A 278 26.38 4.63 6.30
C THR A 278 25.52 5.66 7.05
N ASN A 279 24.34 5.31 7.57
CA ASN A 279 23.36 6.29 8.07
C ASN A 279 22.81 6.01 9.48
N GLY A 280 23.62 5.41 10.36
CA GLY A 280 23.21 4.74 11.60
C GLY A 280 22.25 5.43 12.59
N ASP A 281 22.02 6.73 12.53
CA ASP A 281 20.99 7.41 13.34
C ASP A 281 20.22 8.49 12.58
N ALA A 282 20.40 8.55 11.26
CA ALA A 282 19.84 9.62 10.48
C ALA A 282 18.33 9.39 10.26
N ILE A 283 17.52 10.23 10.92
CA ILE A 283 16.08 10.28 10.71
C ILE A 283 15.84 11.08 9.43
N ALA A 284 15.55 10.38 8.33
CA ALA A 284 15.12 11.02 7.09
C ALA A 284 13.84 11.81 7.31
N HIS A 285 13.57 12.83 6.49
CA HIS A 285 12.25 13.46 6.52
C HIS A 285 11.15 12.49 6.03
N VAL A 286 11.45 11.72 4.99
CA VAL A 286 10.56 10.71 4.38
C VAL A 286 11.35 9.48 3.96
N ILE A 287 10.69 8.33 3.98
CA ILE A 287 11.13 7.07 3.36
C ILE A 287 10.16 6.75 2.23
N GLU A 288 10.66 6.26 1.10
CA GLU A 288 9.86 5.88 -0.06
C GLU A 288 10.04 4.40 -0.41
N ILE A 289 8.94 3.82 -0.87
CA ILE A 289 8.91 2.49 -1.47
C ILE A 289 8.23 2.65 -2.83
N ASP A 290 9.03 2.42 -3.86
CA ASP A 290 8.68 2.63 -5.25
C ASP A 290 8.34 1.29 -5.88
N PHE A 291 7.10 1.16 -6.36
CA PHE A 291 6.59 -0.05 -6.98
C PHE A 291 6.30 0.13 -8.46
N GLN A 292 6.76 -0.85 -9.24
CA GLN A 292 6.35 -1.02 -10.61
C GLN A 292 5.51 -2.30 -10.77
N PRO A 293 4.42 -2.27 -11.55
CA PRO A 293 3.65 -3.47 -11.84
C PRO A 293 4.47 -4.46 -12.67
N THR A 294 4.32 -5.74 -12.39
CA THR A 294 4.87 -6.83 -13.19
C THR A 294 3.78 -7.76 -13.71
N HIS A 295 4.14 -8.59 -14.68
CA HIS A 295 3.37 -9.76 -15.09
C HIS A 295 4.27 -11.00 -14.94
N GLY A 296 4.06 -11.74 -13.85
CA GLY A 296 5.07 -12.68 -13.39
C GLY A 296 6.40 -11.95 -13.15
N LYS A 297 7.50 -12.44 -13.72
CA LYS A 297 8.82 -11.79 -13.62
C LYS A 297 9.03 -10.63 -14.61
N VAL A 298 8.09 -10.39 -15.52
CA VAL A 298 8.28 -9.39 -16.57
C VAL A 298 7.81 -8.03 -16.06
N PHE A 299 8.66 -7.01 -16.15
CA PHE A 299 8.30 -5.61 -15.94
C PHE A 299 8.67 -4.80 -17.18
N GLN A 300 8.05 -3.64 -17.34
CA GLN A 300 8.39 -2.72 -18.43
C GLN A 300 9.43 -1.73 -17.91
N PRO A 301 10.65 -1.66 -18.43
CA PRO A 301 11.58 -0.60 -18.03
C PRO A 301 10.95 0.78 -18.23
N LEU A 302 11.28 1.73 -17.36
CA LEU A 302 10.82 3.10 -17.53
C LEU A 302 11.44 3.72 -18.78
N PRO A 303 10.64 4.39 -19.63
CA PRO A 303 11.17 5.06 -20.82
C PRO A 303 12.03 6.28 -20.43
N ASP A 304 12.93 6.66 -21.32
CA ASP A 304 13.66 7.93 -21.22
C ASP A 304 12.67 9.11 -21.17
N GLY A 305 12.80 9.99 -20.19
CA GLY A 305 11.84 11.07 -19.96
C GLY A 305 10.54 10.62 -19.31
N PHE A 306 10.59 9.55 -18.50
CA PHE A 306 9.47 9.02 -17.72
C PHE A 306 8.58 10.12 -17.12
N ASN A 307 7.31 10.10 -17.52
CA ASN A 307 6.29 10.92 -16.89
C ASN A 307 5.67 10.15 -15.73
N GLN A 308 5.98 10.57 -14.51
CA GLN A 308 5.44 9.96 -13.29
C GLN A 308 3.91 10.02 -13.19
N ASP A 309 3.19 10.82 -13.97
CA ASP A 309 1.72 10.91 -13.95
C ASP A 309 1.03 9.93 -14.92
N VAL A 310 1.77 8.99 -15.53
CA VAL A 310 1.21 8.04 -16.51
C VAL A 310 1.68 6.63 -16.21
N GLY A 311 0.74 5.68 -16.19
CA GLY A 311 1.01 4.26 -15.99
C GLY A 311 0.31 3.72 -14.75
N ASN A 312 0.82 2.61 -14.23
CA ASN A 312 0.25 1.91 -13.07
C ASN A 312 1.30 1.66 -11.98
N HIS A 313 2.33 2.50 -11.92
CA HIS A 313 3.29 2.52 -10.82
C HIS A 313 2.68 3.19 -9.58
N ALA A 314 3.35 3.02 -8.45
CA ALA A 314 2.93 3.59 -7.20
C ALA A 314 4.11 3.89 -6.29
N VAL A 315 3.94 4.90 -5.46
CA VAL A 315 4.89 5.24 -4.41
C VAL A 315 4.18 5.25 -3.07
N ILE A 316 4.71 4.48 -2.13
CA ILE A 316 4.36 4.60 -0.72
C ILE A 316 5.39 5.49 -0.06
N GLN A 317 4.93 6.58 0.54
CA GLN A 317 5.78 7.48 1.31
C GLN A 317 5.44 7.40 2.78
N LEU A 318 6.45 7.17 3.60
CA LEU A 318 6.38 7.15 5.05
C LEU A 318 7.06 8.41 5.60
N GLY A 319 6.29 9.29 6.23
CA GLY A 319 6.87 10.37 7.03
C GLY A 319 7.46 9.78 8.30
N THR A 320 8.75 9.91 8.54
CA THR A 320 9.44 9.16 9.60
C THR A 320 9.01 9.56 11.02
N THR A 321 8.80 10.86 11.26
CA THR A 321 8.43 11.41 12.58
C THR A 321 6.92 11.53 12.74
N SER A 322 6.23 12.05 11.73
CA SER A 322 4.75 12.10 11.72
C SER A 322 4.14 10.69 11.71
N GLY A 323 4.82 9.75 11.06
CA GLY A 323 4.35 8.40 10.75
C GLY A 323 3.13 8.36 9.85
N ALA A 324 2.92 9.40 9.05
CA ALA A 324 1.94 9.39 7.99
C ALA A 324 2.41 8.46 6.87
N VAL A 325 1.58 7.49 6.48
CA VAL A 325 1.80 6.65 5.30
C VAL A 325 0.90 7.15 4.19
N ARG A 326 1.50 7.67 3.12
CA ARG A 326 0.79 8.23 1.96
C ARG A 326 1.03 7.37 0.75
N LEU A 327 0.01 7.26 -0.09
CA LEU A 327 0.08 6.55 -1.36
C LEU A 327 -0.06 7.57 -2.49
N TYR A 328 0.86 7.53 -3.44
CA TYR A 328 0.86 8.34 -4.66
C TYR A 328 0.76 7.43 -5.88
N ARG A 329 -0.14 7.76 -6.80
CA ARG A 329 -0.41 7.04 -8.05
C ARG A 329 -0.93 8.00 -9.12
N PRO A 330 -0.67 7.76 -10.41
CA PRO A 330 -1.22 8.53 -11.54
C PRO A 330 -2.73 8.90 -11.48
#